data_AF-A0A816HC90-F1
#
_entry.id   AF-A0A816HC90-F1
#
_cell.length_a   1.000
_cell.length_b   1.000
_cell.length_c   1.000
_cell.angle_alpha   90.00
_cell.angle_beta   90.00
_cell.angle_gamma   90.00
#
_symmetry.space_group_name_H-M   'P 1'
#
loop_
_entity.id
_entity.type
_entity.pdbx_description
1 polymer ?
#
loop_
_entity_poly.entity_id
_entity_poly.type
_entity_poly.pdbx_seq_one_letter_code
_entity_poly.pdbx_strand_id
1 'polypeptide(L)'
;TSSNWIVLTTIFYPTFAVKRLLLLDDWMLVIIADRKTPLSDQKRLDYGIVQYIPENSYARKTIGYLVAIQCGAKVIFETDDDNVLKDLFIKVLPKLSSPIDISKAAFHGKRSSFVNIYGSFGEPNIWPRGFPLQQFKNVTEDGWSSLRRNDEPISAYIQQFLADLDPDVDAIYRLTNSFRLGHIQFDPQQTP
;
A
#
# COMPACT_ATOMS: atom_id res chain seq x y z
N THR A 1 17.85 8.81 15.71
CA THR A 1 17.27 7.91 14.69
C THR A 1 15.80 8.23 14.57
N SER A 2 15.26 8.45 13.36
CA SER A 2 13.84 8.77 13.19
C SER A 2 12.95 7.54 13.46
N SER A 3 11.75 7.78 13.97
CA SER A 3 10.73 6.74 14.19
C SER A 3 9.91 6.42 12.93
N ASN A 4 10.03 7.23 11.88
CA ASN A 4 9.22 7.15 10.67
C ASN A 4 10.07 6.59 9.52
N TRP A 5 9.57 5.54 8.89
CA TRP A 5 10.32 4.78 7.90
C TRP A 5 9.52 4.65 6.61
N ILE A 6 10.15 4.93 5.47
CA ILE A 6 9.59 4.67 4.14
C ILE A 6 10.23 3.40 3.61
N VAL A 7 9.42 2.45 3.15
CA VAL A 7 9.92 1.22 2.53
C VAL A 7 9.39 1.12 1.11
N LEU A 8 10.30 0.90 0.17
CA LEU A 8 9.97 0.59 -1.23
C LEU A 8 10.96 -0.43 -1.82
N THR A 9 10.62 -0.98 -2.97
CA THR A 9 11.52 -1.82 -3.78
C THR A 9 11.71 -1.16 -5.15
N THR A 10 12.84 -1.41 -5.82
CA THR A 10 13.06 -0.87 -7.18
C THR A 10 13.92 -1.78 -8.04
N ILE A 11 13.67 -1.74 -9.35
CA ILE A 11 14.52 -2.31 -10.40
C ILE A 11 15.14 -1.24 -11.31
N PHE A 12 14.96 0.05 -10.96
CA PHE A 12 15.33 1.20 -11.77
C PHE A 12 16.40 2.05 -11.08
N TYR A 13 17.03 2.96 -11.85
CA TYR A 13 17.76 4.08 -11.24
C TYR A 13 16.79 4.99 -10.48
N PRO A 14 17.26 5.76 -9.48
CA PRO A 14 16.39 6.61 -8.66
C PRO A 14 15.47 7.49 -9.51
N THR A 15 14.17 7.18 -9.45
CA THR A 15 13.11 7.86 -10.18
C THR A 15 12.85 9.24 -9.59
N PHE A 16 12.00 10.02 -10.26
CA PHE A 16 11.52 11.29 -9.70
C PHE A 16 10.76 11.10 -8.39
N ALA A 17 9.94 10.04 -8.27
CA ALA A 17 9.22 9.72 -7.04
C ALA A 17 10.19 9.46 -5.88
N VAL A 18 11.18 8.59 -6.09
CA VAL A 18 12.21 8.28 -5.07
C VAL A 18 12.97 9.54 -4.65
N LYS A 19 13.34 10.40 -5.61
CA LYS A 19 14.02 11.68 -5.31
C LYS A 19 13.17 12.62 -4.49
N ARG A 20 11.85 12.65 -4.66
CA ARG A 20 10.95 13.45 -3.81
C ARG A 20 10.87 12.92 -2.38
N LEU A 21 10.93 11.60 -2.19
CA LEU A 21 10.93 11.01 -0.83
C LEU A 21 12.17 11.39 -0.03
N LEU A 22 13.31 11.61 -0.71
CA LEU A 22 14.55 12.08 -0.07
C LEU A 22 14.48 13.51 0.48
N LEU A 23 13.44 14.29 0.11
CA LEU A 23 13.21 15.64 0.62
C LEU A 23 12.46 15.67 1.96
N LEU A 24 12.08 14.50 2.49
CA LEU A 24 11.38 14.36 3.75
C LEU A 24 12.40 14.15 4.89
N ASP A 25 12.89 15.25 5.47
CA ASP A 25 13.99 15.25 6.45
C ASP A 25 13.73 14.38 7.70
N ASP A 26 12.46 14.21 8.09
CA ASP A 26 12.05 13.42 9.25
C ASP A 26 11.87 11.92 8.97
N TRP A 27 12.24 11.44 7.78
CA TRP A 27 11.99 10.06 7.35
C TRP A 27 13.27 9.30 7.01
N MET A 28 13.36 8.05 7.45
CA MET A 28 14.37 7.11 6.98
C MET A 28 13.84 6.35 5.77
N LEU A 29 14.56 6.38 4.64
CA LEU A 29 14.18 5.64 3.44
C LEU A 29 14.96 4.32 3.35
N VAL A 30 14.23 3.21 3.25
CA VAL A 30 14.77 1.87 2.97
C VAL A 30 14.35 1.47 1.57
N ILE A 31 15.34 1.32 0.70
CA ILE A 31 15.16 0.85 -0.67
C ILE A 31 15.65 -0.59 -0.74
N ILE A 32 14.72 -1.49 -1.04
CA ILE A 32 15.04 -2.88 -1.33
C ILE A 32 15.38 -3.02 -2.80
N ALA A 33 16.64 -3.37 -3.06
CA ALA A 33 17.09 -3.75 -4.38
C ALA A 33 16.49 -5.10 -4.82
N ASP A 34 16.31 -5.23 -6.12
CA ASP A 34 15.94 -6.46 -6.82
C ASP A 34 16.93 -6.76 -7.97
N ARG A 35 16.67 -7.77 -8.81
CA ARG A 35 17.59 -8.36 -9.81
C ARG A 35 18.39 -7.36 -10.65
N LYS A 36 17.80 -6.22 -11.00
CA LYS A 36 18.44 -5.18 -11.84
C LYS A 36 19.28 -4.17 -11.04
N THR A 37 19.38 -4.36 -9.73
CA THR A 37 20.08 -3.48 -8.78
C THR A 37 20.97 -4.33 -7.85
N PRO A 38 21.98 -3.75 -7.18
CA PRO A 38 22.94 -4.54 -6.40
C PRO A 38 22.31 -5.29 -5.21
N LEU A 39 22.33 -6.63 -5.25
CA LEU A 39 21.74 -7.53 -4.24
C LEU A 39 22.73 -8.00 -3.14
N SER A 40 24.02 -7.72 -3.28
CA SER A 40 25.08 -8.25 -2.41
C SER A 40 24.82 -7.97 -0.93
N ASP A 41 24.33 -6.78 -0.62
CA ASP A 41 24.18 -6.33 0.76
C ASP A 41 22.97 -6.99 1.43
N GLN A 42 21.90 -7.23 0.67
CA GLN A 42 20.71 -7.90 1.17
C GLN A 42 20.94 -9.39 1.44
N LYS A 43 21.79 -10.05 0.67
CA LYS A 43 22.15 -11.46 0.88
C LYS A 43 22.93 -11.68 2.20
N ARG A 44 23.45 -10.61 2.80
CA ARG A 44 24.15 -10.64 4.10
C ARG A 44 23.21 -10.35 5.29
N LEU A 45 21.94 -10.04 5.05
CA LEU A 45 20.97 -9.83 6.11
C LEU A 45 20.60 -11.18 6.73
N ASP A 46 20.60 -11.24 8.07
CA ASP A 46 20.30 -12.46 8.83
C ASP A 46 18.79 -12.71 8.98
N TYR A 47 18.01 -12.39 7.93
CA TYR A 47 16.57 -12.64 7.92
C TYR A 47 16.28 -13.95 7.20
N GLY A 48 15.71 -14.91 7.92
CA GLY A 48 15.36 -16.23 7.37
C GLY A 48 14.44 -16.19 6.14
N ILE A 49 13.73 -15.08 5.87
CA ILE A 49 12.87 -14.92 4.69
C ILE A 49 13.65 -14.65 3.39
N VAL A 50 14.89 -14.14 3.49
CA VAL A 50 15.70 -13.72 2.32
C VAL A 50 15.97 -14.90 1.38
N GLN A 51 16.10 -16.12 1.91
CA GLN A 51 16.31 -17.33 1.11
C GLN A 51 15.05 -17.85 0.39
N TYR A 52 13.86 -17.41 0.81
CA TYR A 52 12.59 -17.88 0.27
C TYR A 52 11.94 -16.90 -0.71
N ILE A 53 12.31 -15.63 -0.67
CA ILE A 53 11.76 -14.63 -1.59
C ILE A 53 12.56 -14.63 -2.89
N PRO A 54 11.92 -14.95 -4.04
CA PRO A 54 12.60 -14.94 -5.32
C PRO A 54 13.07 -13.53 -5.73
N GLU A 55 14.07 -13.47 -6.60
CA GLU A 55 14.39 -12.25 -7.36
C GLU A 55 13.27 -11.93 -8.37
N ASN A 56 13.19 -10.68 -8.80
CA ASN A 56 12.13 -10.12 -9.65
C ASN A 56 10.73 -10.29 -9.05
N SER A 57 10.61 -9.95 -7.76
CA SER A 57 9.39 -10.16 -6.99
C SER A 57 9.08 -8.97 -6.10
N TYR A 58 7.85 -8.47 -6.22
CA TYR A 58 7.34 -7.42 -5.35
C TYR A 58 7.41 -7.80 -3.86
N ALA A 59 7.31 -9.10 -3.55
CA ALA A 59 7.39 -9.62 -2.19
C ALA A 59 8.72 -9.32 -1.49
N ARG A 60 9.77 -8.94 -2.23
CA ARG A 60 11.07 -8.51 -1.65
C ARG A 60 10.93 -7.32 -0.72
N LYS A 61 9.91 -6.47 -0.92
CA LYS A 61 9.60 -5.35 -0.01
C LYS A 61 9.47 -5.79 1.47
N THR A 62 9.09 -7.05 1.71
CA THR A 62 9.07 -7.67 3.04
C THR A 62 10.41 -7.59 3.78
N ILE A 63 11.54 -7.70 3.07
CA ILE A 63 12.89 -7.55 3.64
C ILE A 63 13.04 -6.13 4.22
N GLY A 64 12.51 -5.12 3.52
CA GLY A 64 12.54 -3.72 3.94
C GLY A 64 11.73 -3.46 5.19
N TYR A 65 10.59 -4.15 5.34
CA TYR A 65 9.83 -4.10 6.60
C TYR A 65 10.65 -4.63 7.77
N LEU A 66 11.34 -5.76 7.59
CA LEU A 66 12.19 -6.33 8.65
C LEU A 66 13.35 -5.41 9.01
N VAL A 67 14.01 -4.80 8.01
CA VAL A 67 15.05 -3.77 8.23
C VAL A 67 14.51 -2.60 9.05
N ALA A 68 13.38 -2.02 8.63
CA ALA A 68 12.76 -0.90 9.34
C ALA A 68 12.39 -1.28 10.79
N ILE A 69 11.79 -2.45 10.99
CA ILE A 69 11.43 -2.97 12.32
C ILE A 69 12.68 -3.15 13.20
N GLN A 70 13.74 -3.78 12.67
CA GLN A 70 15.00 -3.99 13.41
C GLN A 70 15.65 -2.65 13.79
N CYS A 71 15.49 -1.62 12.97
CA CYS A 71 16.00 -0.28 13.24
C CYS A 71 15.06 0.59 14.12
N GLY A 72 13.97 0.02 14.66
CA GLY A 72 13.09 0.68 15.62
C GLY A 72 11.96 1.50 15.00
N ALA A 73 11.54 1.20 13.77
CA ALA A 73 10.37 1.82 13.16
C ALA A 73 9.12 1.66 14.03
N LYS A 74 8.43 2.78 14.29
CA LYS A 74 7.12 2.75 14.98
C LYS A 74 5.98 2.51 14.00
N VAL A 75 6.12 3.11 12.82
CA VAL A 75 5.23 2.97 11.66
C VAL A 75 6.09 2.96 10.41
N ILE A 76 5.67 2.16 9.43
CA ILE A 76 6.25 2.12 8.10
C ILE A 76 5.24 2.70 7.12
N PHE A 77 5.64 3.72 6.36
CA PHE A 77 4.96 4.11 5.14
C PHE A 77 5.51 3.28 3.98
N GLU A 78 4.62 2.62 3.27
CA GLU A 78 4.97 1.81 2.11
C GLU A 78 4.50 2.50 0.83
N THR A 79 5.37 2.51 -0.17
CA THR A 79 5.07 3.06 -1.49
C THR A 79 5.93 2.39 -2.57
N ASP A 80 5.71 2.78 -3.81
CA ASP A 80 6.44 2.31 -4.98
C ASP A 80 7.37 3.39 -5.53
N ASP A 81 8.30 2.97 -6.38
CA ASP A 81 9.26 3.86 -7.00
C ASP A 81 8.68 4.68 -8.15
N ASP A 82 7.42 4.49 -8.53
CA ASP A 82 6.70 5.29 -9.52
C ASP A 82 5.54 6.10 -8.91
N ASN A 83 5.25 5.92 -7.62
CA ASN A 83 4.20 6.64 -6.92
C ASN A 83 4.70 8.00 -6.38
N VAL A 84 4.24 9.07 -7.02
CA VAL A 84 4.62 10.45 -6.66
C VAL A 84 3.67 11.01 -5.60
N LEU A 85 4.23 11.43 -4.45
CA LEU A 85 3.46 12.18 -3.46
C LEU A 85 2.98 13.51 -4.03
N LYS A 86 1.66 13.75 -3.96
CA LYS A 86 1.02 15.01 -4.36
C LYS A 86 1.65 16.21 -3.61
N ASP A 87 1.73 16.09 -2.30
CA ASP A 87 2.37 17.06 -1.41
C ASP A 87 3.64 16.45 -0.78
N LEU A 88 4.61 17.27 -0.39
CA LEU A 88 5.79 16.80 0.36
C LEU A 88 5.45 16.58 1.84
N PHE A 89 4.43 15.75 2.07
CA PHE A 89 3.92 15.42 3.40
C PHE A 89 3.26 14.04 3.39
N ILE A 90 3.54 13.25 4.41
CA ILE A 90 2.90 11.95 4.65
C ILE A 90 2.16 12.04 5.98
N LYS A 91 0.83 11.98 5.92
CA LYS A 91 0.00 11.83 7.13
C LYS A 91 0.14 10.42 7.66
N VAL A 92 0.70 10.28 8.85
CA VAL A 92 0.89 8.99 9.53
C VAL A 92 -0.10 8.84 10.67
N LEU A 93 -0.80 7.71 10.71
CA LEU A 93 -1.62 7.33 11.84
C LEU A 93 -0.75 6.69 12.94
N PRO A 94 -1.10 6.86 14.22
CA PRO A 94 -0.36 6.19 15.28
C PRO A 94 -0.46 4.67 15.16
N LYS A 95 0.58 3.96 15.64
CA LYS A 95 0.66 2.48 15.64
C LYS A 95 -0.63 1.83 16.15
N LEU A 96 -1.19 2.36 17.22
CA LEU A 96 -2.51 2.01 17.74
C LEU A 96 -3.42 3.22 17.57
N SER A 97 -4.35 3.13 16.64
CA SER A 97 -5.29 4.18 16.29
C SER A 97 -6.63 3.92 16.97
N SER A 98 -7.19 4.94 17.61
CA SER A 98 -8.51 4.87 18.23
C SER A 98 -9.62 5.03 17.18
N PRO A 99 -10.89 4.74 17.52
CA PRO A 99 -12.04 5.10 16.69
C PRO A 99 -12.14 6.59 16.33
N ILE A 100 -11.47 7.48 17.06
CA ILE A 100 -11.41 8.92 16.73
C ILE A 100 -10.47 9.16 15.55
N ASP A 101 -9.35 8.44 15.51
CA ASP A 101 -8.34 8.53 14.43
C ASP A 101 -8.82 7.83 13.16
N ILE A 102 -9.49 6.69 13.32
CA ILE A 102 -10.06 5.86 12.26
C ILE A 102 -11.52 5.56 12.61
N SER A 103 -12.44 6.37 12.11
CA SER A 103 -13.88 6.23 12.38
C SER A 103 -14.54 5.10 11.60
N LYS A 104 -13.91 4.66 10.50
CA LYS A 104 -14.42 3.60 9.64
C LYS A 104 -13.29 2.68 9.15
N ALA A 105 -13.58 1.39 9.13
CA ALA A 105 -12.64 0.37 8.67
C ALA A 105 -13.37 -0.76 7.93
N ALA A 106 -12.65 -1.43 7.03
CA ALA A 106 -13.10 -2.66 6.41
C ALA A 106 -12.75 -3.84 7.32
N PHE A 107 -13.71 -4.71 7.59
CA PHE A 107 -13.49 -5.91 8.39
C PHE A 107 -13.78 -7.16 7.55
N HIS A 108 -12.85 -8.12 7.58
CA HIS A 108 -13.07 -9.43 7.01
C HIS A 108 -14.02 -10.27 7.89
N GLY A 109 -14.83 -11.14 7.29
CA GLY A 109 -15.42 -12.27 8.01
C GLY A 109 -16.79 -12.07 8.67
N LYS A 110 -17.43 -10.89 8.54
CA LYS A 110 -18.84 -10.73 8.96
C LYS A 110 -19.84 -11.01 7.83
N ARG A 111 -19.47 -10.82 6.55
CA ARG A 111 -20.35 -11.02 5.38
C ARG A 111 -19.61 -11.44 4.11
N SER A 112 -18.50 -10.77 3.77
CA SER A 112 -17.61 -11.14 2.67
C SER A 112 -16.19 -11.42 3.16
N SER A 113 -15.51 -12.36 2.51
CA SER A 113 -14.07 -12.61 2.71
C SER A 113 -13.20 -11.61 1.94
N PHE A 114 -13.79 -10.81 1.04
CA PHE A 114 -13.08 -9.89 0.16
C PHE A 114 -13.73 -8.51 0.17
N VAL A 115 -12.90 -7.47 0.13
CA VAL A 115 -13.30 -6.06 0.29
C VAL A 115 -12.89 -5.30 -0.97
N ASN A 116 -13.86 -4.67 -1.65
CA ASN A 116 -13.53 -3.71 -2.70
C ASN A 116 -13.32 -2.34 -2.06
N ILE A 117 -12.08 -2.06 -1.64
CA ILE A 117 -11.78 -0.80 -0.94
C ILE A 117 -11.99 0.42 -1.85
N TYR A 118 -11.73 0.29 -3.15
CA TYR A 118 -11.82 1.37 -4.14
C TYR A 118 -13.23 1.96 -4.26
N GLY A 119 -14.27 1.13 -4.13
CA GLY A 119 -15.66 1.60 -4.12
C GLY A 119 -16.00 2.56 -2.98
N SER A 120 -15.25 2.50 -1.89
CA SER A 120 -15.44 3.41 -0.76
C SER A 120 -14.77 4.78 -0.98
N PHE A 121 -14.04 4.95 -2.09
CA PHE A 121 -13.33 6.17 -2.47
C PHE A 121 -13.72 6.62 -3.89
N GLY A 122 -14.97 6.36 -4.29
CA GLY A 122 -15.55 6.90 -5.54
C GLY A 122 -15.38 6.05 -6.78
N GLU A 123 -14.71 4.91 -6.68
CA GLU A 123 -14.43 4.04 -7.83
C GLU A 123 -14.94 2.62 -7.59
N PRO A 124 -16.27 2.40 -7.61
CA PRO A 124 -16.84 1.09 -7.27
C PRO A 124 -16.87 0.09 -8.44
N ASN A 125 -16.55 0.56 -9.64
CA ASN A 125 -16.51 -0.26 -10.86
C ASN A 125 -15.10 -0.79 -11.17
N ILE A 126 -14.15 -0.60 -10.25
CA ILE A 126 -12.81 -1.20 -10.29
C ILE A 126 -12.62 -2.05 -9.04
N TRP A 127 -11.78 -3.07 -9.16
CA TRP A 127 -11.44 -3.96 -8.05
C TRP A 127 -9.92 -4.08 -7.90
N PRO A 128 -9.42 -4.27 -6.66
CA PRO A 128 -8.00 -4.51 -6.42
C PRO A 128 -7.47 -5.71 -7.22
N ARG A 129 -6.20 -5.64 -7.60
CA ARG A 129 -5.51 -6.74 -8.29
C ARG A 129 -5.65 -8.04 -7.50
N GLY A 130 -6.11 -9.10 -8.19
CA GLY A 130 -6.34 -10.41 -7.58
C GLY A 130 -7.70 -10.56 -6.89
N PHE A 131 -8.62 -9.61 -7.03
CA PHE A 131 -9.99 -9.76 -6.52
C PHE A 131 -10.71 -10.95 -7.18
N PRO A 132 -11.29 -11.90 -6.41
CA PRO A 132 -11.89 -13.08 -7.00
C PRO A 132 -13.20 -12.76 -7.72
N LEU A 133 -13.32 -13.24 -8.96
CA LEU A 133 -14.47 -12.95 -9.82
C LEU A 133 -15.79 -13.49 -9.26
N GLN A 134 -15.77 -14.62 -8.56
CA GLN A 134 -16.98 -15.16 -7.93
C GLN A 134 -17.54 -14.22 -6.85
N GLN A 135 -16.70 -13.33 -6.31
CA GLN A 135 -17.07 -12.41 -5.23
C GLN A 135 -17.71 -11.12 -5.75
N PHE A 136 -17.65 -10.81 -7.05
CA PHE A 136 -18.26 -9.60 -7.61
C PHE A 136 -19.75 -9.47 -7.30
N LYS A 137 -20.48 -10.59 -7.26
CA LYS A 137 -21.91 -10.64 -6.90
C LYS A 137 -22.17 -10.46 -5.40
N ASN A 138 -21.17 -10.73 -4.57
CA ASN A 138 -21.29 -10.58 -3.11
C ASN A 138 -20.98 -9.15 -2.66
N VAL A 139 -20.22 -8.39 -3.46
CA VAL A 139 -19.95 -6.96 -3.19
C VAL A 139 -21.23 -6.14 -3.24
N THR A 140 -22.22 -6.53 -4.05
CA THR A 140 -23.50 -5.80 -4.16
C THR A 140 -24.40 -5.93 -2.93
N GLU A 141 -24.23 -6.97 -2.11
CA GLU A 141 -25.04 -7.16 -0.88
C GLU A 141 -24.54 -6.30 0.30
N ASP A 142 -23.29 -5.83 0.26
CA ASP A 142 -22.66 -5.04 1.32
C ASP A 142 -22.78 -3.52 1.13
N GLY A 143 -23.43 -3.09 0.05
CA GLY A 143 -23.51 -1.69 -0.38
C GLY A 143 -22.20 -1.17 -0.94
N TRP A 144 -22.25 -0.03 -1.63
CA TRP A 144 -21.09 0.64 -2.25
C TRP A 144 -19.93 0.89 -1.26
N SER A 145 -20.20 1.04 0.03
CA SER A 145 -19.16 1.19 1.06
C SER A 145 -18.80 -0.18 1.66
N SER A 146 -17.60 -0.68 1.38
CA SER A 146 -17.02 -1.84 2.08
C SER A 146 -16.56 -1.49 3.51
N LEU A 147 -16.82 -0.25 3.94
CA LEU A 147 -16.42 0.31 5.21
C LEU A 147 -17.58 0.26 6.21
N ARG A 148 -17.22 0.08 7.47
CA ARG A 148 -18.14 0.00 8.61
C ARG A 148 -17.61 0.94 9.68
N ARG A 149 -18.50 1.40 10.57
CA ARG A 149 -18.08 2.13 11.76
C ARG A 149 -17.07 1.29 12.53
N ASN A 150 -15.96 1.93 12.90
CA ASN A 150 -14.97 1.34 13.77
C ASN A 150 -15.31 1.70 15.22
N ASP A 151 -15.44 0.68 16.07
CA ASP A 151 -15.75 0.85 17.49
C ASP A 151 -14.57 0.44 18.40
N GLU A 152 -13.51 -0.13 17.81
CA GLU A 152 -12.37 -0.66 18.55
C GLU A 152 -11.03 -0.04 18.07
N PRO A 153 -9.99 -0.01 18.91
CA PRO A 153 -8.67 0.39 18.47
C PRO A 153 -8.12 -0.54 17.36
N ILE A 154 -7.53 0.03 16.32
CA ILE A 154 -6.91 -0.70 15.20
C ILE A 154 -5.40 -0.51 15.23
N SER A 155 -4.65 -1.59 15.03
CA SER A 155 -3.21 -1.51 14.83
C SER A 155 -2.86 -1.38 13.35
N ALA A 156 -2.16 -0.31 12.98
CA ALA A 156 -1.79 0.02 11.59
C ALA A 156 -0.27 0.27 11.47
N TYR A 157 0.50 -0.81 11.51
CA TYR A 157 1.97 -0.77 11.49
C TYR A 157 2.57 -0.37 10.15
N ILE A 158 1.93 -0.83 9.07
CA ILE A 158 2.33 -0.55 7.69
C ILE A 158 1.16 0.21 7.07
N GLN A 159 1.45 1.38 6.54
CA GLN A 159 0.47 2.32 6.00
C GLN A 159 0.84 2.63 4.56
N GLN A 160 -0.15 2.68 3.70
CA GLN A 160 -0.02 3.05 2.29
C GLN A 160 -1.18 3.97 1.93
N PHE A 161 -1.01 4.76 0.87
CA PHE A 161 -2.07 5.59 0.31
C PHE A 161 -2.67 4.93 -0.94
N LEU A 162 -3.81 5.45 -1.38
CA LEU A 162 -4.33 5.14 -2.70
C LEU A 162 -3.50 5.86 -3.77
N ALA A 163 -3.33 5.19 -4.90
CA ALA A 163 -2.62 5.73 -6.07
C ALA A 163 -3.64 6.12 -7.14
N ASP A 164 -3.73 7.41 -7.44
CA ASP A 164 -4.54 7.87 -8.58
C ASP A 164 -3.92 7.44 -9.92
N LEU A 165 -4.67 7.65 -10.98
CA LEU A 165 -4.34 7.43 -12.38
C LEU A 165 -4.30 5.95 -12.76
N ASP A 166 -3.30 5.21 -12.31
CA ASP A 166 -3.11 3.78 -12.65
C ASP A 166 -2.91 2.91 -11.40
N PRO A 167 -3.93 2.80 -10.51
CA PRO A 167 -3.86 1.92 -9.36
C PRO A 167 -3.76 0.45 -9.74
N ASP A 168 -3.41 -0.37 -8.75
CA ASP A 168 -3.39 -1.83 -8.86
C ASP A 168 -4.78 -2.44 -8.95
N VAL A 169 -5.35 -2.37 -10.16
CA VAL A 169 -6.64 -2.96 -10.52
C VAL A 169 -6.49 -4.37 -11.11
N ASP A 170 -7.59 -5.13 -11.08
CA ASP A 170 -7.66 -6.49 -11.63
C ASP A 170 -7.45 -6.54 -13.16
N ALA A 171 -7.04 -7.71 -13.64
CA ALA A 171 -6.67 -7.90 -15.04
C ALA A 171 -7.87 -7.76 -16.00
N ILE A 172 -9.07 -8.13 -15.58
CA ILE A 172 -10.26 -8.01 -16.44
C ILE A 172 -10.61 -6.54 -16.62
N TYR A 173 -10.55 -5.72 -15.57
CA TYR A 173 -10.71 -4.28 -15.72
C TYR A 173 -9.68 -3.70 -16.69
N ARG A 174 -8.39 -4.04 -16.56
CA ARG A 174 -7.34 -3.57 -17.48
C ARG A 174 -7.62 -3.93 -18.93
N LEU A 175 -8.13 -5.13 -19.20
CA LEU A 175 -8.43 -5.60 -20.56
C LEU A 175 -9.69 -4.99 -21.15
N THR A 176 -10.68 -4.65 -20.33
CA THR A 176 -12.02 -4.22 -20.79
C THR A 176 -12.21 -2.71 -20.77
N ASN A 177 -11.40 -1.98 -19.98
CA ASN A 177 -11.54 -0.54 -19.74
C ASN A 177 -10.24 0.22 -20.02
N SER A 178 -9.53 -0.14 -21.08
CA SER A 178 -8.22 0.43 -21.43
C SER A 178 -8.20 1.97 -21.50
N PHE A 179 -9.30 2.60 -21.93
CA PHE A 179 -9.43 4.06 -22.02
C PHE A 179 -9.46 4.78 -20.67
N ARG A 180 -9.77 4.08 -19.56
CA ARG A 180 -9.78 4.68 -18.22
C ARG A 180 -8.45 4.49 -17.47
N LEU A 181 -7.55 3.64 -17.98
CA LEU A 181 -6.22 3.47 -17.37
C LEU A 181 -5.45 4.79 -17.45
N GLY A 182 -4.82 5.18 -16.34
CA GLY A 182 -4.14 6.48 -16.23
C GLY A 182 -5.08 7.65 -15.95
N HIS A 183 -6.39 7.41 -15.77
CA HIS A 183 -7.40 8.45 -15.56
C HIS A 183 -8.29 8.21 -14.33
N ILE A 184 -8.00 7.18 -13.53
CA ILE A 184 -8.74 6.92 -12.28
C ILE A 184 -8.43 8.02 -11.27
N GLN A 185 -9.43 8.52 -10.56
CA GLN A 185 -9.22 9.49 -9.48
C GLN A 185 -10.07 9.09 -8.29
N PHE A 186 -9.42 8.82 -7.17
CA PHE A 186 -10.12 8.56 -5.92
C PHE A 186 -10.60 9.86 -5.31
N ASP A 187 -11.81 9.87 -4.78
CA ASP A 187 -12.37 11.02 -4.08
C ASP A 187 -11.86 11.05 -2.63
N PRO A 188 -11.00 12.01 -2.25
CA PRO A 188 -10.49 12.12 -0.88
C PRO A 188 -11.52 12.68 0.10
N GLN A 189 -12.58 13.33 -0.40
CA GLN A 189 -13.68 13.90 0.38
C GLN A 189 -14.85 12.94 0.50
N GLN A 190 -14.94 11.95 -0.38
CA GLN A 190 -15.83 10.83 -0.18
C GLN A 190 -15.38 10.12 1.09
N THR A 191 -16.07 10.49 2.17
CA THR A 191 -15.97 9.78 3.42
C THR A 191 -16.12 8.30 3.10
N PRO A 192 -15.24 7.44 3.67
CA PRO A 192 -15.65 6.10 4.02
C PRO A 192 -17.10 6.03 4.48
#